data_AF-A0A5B9QXH9-F1
#
_entry.id   AF-A0A5B9QXH9-F1
#
_cell.length_a   1.000
_cell.length_b   1.000
_cell.length_c   1.000
_cell.angle_alpha   90.00
_cell.angle_beta   90.00
_cell.angle_gamma   90.00
#
_symmetry.space_group_name_H-M   'P 1'
#
loop_
_entity.id
_entity.type
_entity.pdbx_description
1 polymer ?
#
loop_
_entity_poly.entity_id
_entity_poly.type
_entity_poly.pdbx_seq_one_letter_code
_entity_poly.pdbx_strand_id
1 'polypeptide(L)'
;MYSKVRIAGHHRGGKHFAALCAISLLLSGLGGIAHADITPNQFQGSDVERINQAIVAAAATGEPVVVPRINKAADGDHEIWRLDAAILVQSGTYLELQNCHLKMTDRSRDNFIRSANCGMGVTDIEPMSNITIIGKGHVTLEGADNPRATGDSAKTLGQRTYGTDAGVAGESQTGDWRNIGILMAYVDHFRLENLFLKDAHSWTISLERCTHGVIRDIEFSADEGKVVNGKREVFLNQDGLDLRQGCHDIDIHNITGHTGDDLIALTNIVNDSIPAGSPDYIMVSRPNNRGNGQDDIYNITIRNVRGHTAGGHHIVRLLNASGLRIHDVILDGLIDTSTGRAAKAAVKIGDANPAWGGVTPLGDTYRIVINNVISRARHTVLIGGSLSESSISNVFKYGAAGEPITYQSGRDYVRNVMISNVKNLPAASNSP
;
A
#
# COMPACT_ATOMS: atom_id res chain seq x y z
N MET A 1 -25.20 -44.44 -50.12
CA MET A 1 -25.12 -44.62 -51.59
C MET A 1 -23.97 -43.76 -52.09
N TYR A 2 -22.96 -44.38 -52.73
CA TYR A 2 -21.85 -43.79 -53.52
C TYR A 2 -20.95 -42.75 -52.82
N SER A 3 -19.63 -42.66 -52.99
CA SER A 3 -18.60 -43.48 -53.65
C SER A 3 -17.23 -42.81 -53.42
N LYS A 4 -16.21 -43.63 -53.11
CA LYS A 4 -14.85 -43.69 -53.70
C LYS A 4 -13.92 -42.45 -53.90
N VAL A 5 -12.66 -42.71 -53.52
CA VAL A 5 -11.35 -42.41 -54.18
C VAL A 5 -10.68 -41.07 -53.82
N ARG A 6 -9.54 -41.01 -53.11
CA ARG A 6 -8.11 -41.43 -53.31
C ARG A 6 -7.23 -40.42 -54.10
N ILE A 7 -6.16 -40.00 -53.41
CA ILE A 7 -4.75 -39.80 -53.85
C ILE A 7 -4.26 -38.38 -54.27
N ALA A 8 -3.22 -37.98 -53.51
CA ALA A 8 -1.98 -37.22 -53.78
C ALA A 8 -1.99 -35.80 -54.38
N GLY A 9 -1.31 -34.92 -53.64
CA GLY A 9 -0.60 -33.74 -54.15
C GLY A 9 0.76 -33.63 -53.44
N HIS A 10 1.82 -33.57 -54.23
CA HIS A 10 3.23 -33.52 -53.84
C HIS A 10 3.73 -32.06 -53.84
N HIS A 11 4.70 -31.77 -52.94
CA HIS A 11 5.76 -30.73 -53.02
C HIS A 11 5.40 -29.23 -53.17
N ARG A 12 5.87 -28.40 -52.22
CA ARG A 12 7.11 -27.57 -52.31
C ARG A 12 7.26 -26.57 -51.15
N GLY A 13 8.50 -26.48 -50.62
CA GLY A 13 9.10 -25.30 -49.95
C GLY A 13 8.63 -25.04 -48.52
N GLY A 14 9.44 -24.54 -47.58
CA GLY A 14 10.83 -24.09 -47.61
C GLY A 14 11.33 -23.97 -46.17
N LYS A 15 12.66 -23.89 -46.06
CA LYS A 15 13.48 -23.96 -44.85
C LYS A 15 13.33 -22.76 -43.89
N HIS A 16 13.44 -23.07 -42.60
CA HIS A 16 14.14 -22.35 -41.50
C HIS A 16 13.95 -20.84 -41.32
N PHE A 17 13.55 -20.43 -40.10
CA PHE A 17 14.34 -19.54 -39.24
C PHE A 17 13.75 -19.57 -37.80
N ALA A 18 14.39 -20.32 -36.90
CA ALA A 18 14.19 -20.19 -35.46
C ALA A 18 15.54 -19.71 -34.91
N ALA A 19 15.62 -18.44 -34.54
CA ALA A 19 16.78 -17.88 -33.89
C ALA A 19 16.69 -18.15 -32.39
N LEU A 20 17.36 -19.20 -31.92
CA LEU A 20 17.75 -19.33 -30.51
C LEU A 20 19.03 -18.52 -30.31
N CYS A 21 18.97 -17.43 -29.56
CA CYS A 21 20.16 -16.82 -28.97
C CYS A 21 20.60 -17.68 -27.78
N ALA A 22 21.58 -18.56 -28.00
CA ALA A 22 22.29 -19.24 -26.93
C ALA A 22 23.45 -18.36 -26.46
N ILE A 23 23.34 -17.77 -25.26
CA ILE A 23 24.46 -17.15 -24.57
C ILE A 23 25.25 -18.28 -23.90
N SER A 24 26.47 -18.51 -24.37
CA SER A 24 27.43 -19.44 -23.77
C SER A 24 28.40 -18.65 -22.89
N LEU A 25 28.27 -18.75 -21.56
CA LEU A 25 29.32 -18.31 -20.64
C LEU A 25 30.22 -19.52 -20.30
N LEU A 26 31.44 -19.49 -20.81
CA LEU A 26 32.55 -20.34 -20.36
C LEU A 26 33.19 -19.65 -19.14
N LEU A 27 33.10 -20.27 -17.97
CA LEU A 27 33.84 -19.87 -16.77
C LEU A 27 34.82 -20.99 -16.39
N SER A 28 36.10 -20.74 -16.66
CA SER A 28 37.21 -21.39 -15.99
C SER A 28 38.11 -20.30 -15.39
N GLY A 29 38.24 -20.29 -14.07
CA GLY A 29 39.10 -19.34 -13.37
C GLY A 29 38.77 -19.28 -11.88
N LEU A 30 39.51 -20.06 -11.09
CA LEU A 30 39.56 -19.96 -9.63
C LEU A 30 40.15 -18.60 -9.23
N GLY A 31 39.26 -17.70 -8.84
CA GLY A 31 39.52 -16.47 -8.08
C GLY A 31 38.20 -16.11 -7.43
N GLY A 32 38.20 -15.71 -6.16
CA GLY A 32 36.98 -15.24 -5.50
C GLY A 32 36.46 -14.02 -6.27
N ILE A 33 35.52 -14.23 -7.18
CA ILE A 33 34.83 -13.16 -7.89
C ILE A 33 33.93 -12.54 -6.84
N ALA A 34 34.25 -11.31 -6.42
CA ALA A 34 33.22 -10.44 -5.88
C ALA A 34 32.18 -10.33 -6.98
N HIS A 35 31.05 -11.02 -6.80
CA HIS A 35 29.94 -10.92 -7.73
C HIS A 35 29.54 -9.44 -7.78
N ALA A 36 29.66 -8.84 -8.95
CA ALA A 36 29.25 -7.45 -9.15
C ALA A 36 27.73 -7.40 -9.00
N ASP A 37 27.23 -6.52 -8.12
CA ASP A 37 25.79 -6.36 -7.88
C ASP A 37 25.01 -6.23 -9.20
N ILE A 38 23.85 -6.89 -9.29
CA ILE A 38 22.94 -6.73 -10.42
C ILE A 38 22.29 -5.35 -10.30
N THR A 39 22.51 -4.49 -11.29
CA THR A 39 22.03 -3.10 -11.25
C THR A 39 21.32 -2.72 -12.55
N PRO A 40 20.24 -1.91 -12.50
CA PRO A 40 19.55 -1.44 -13.70
C PRO A 40 20.46 -0.67 -14.68
N ASN A 41 21.61 -0.14 -14.23
CA ASN A 41 22.62 0.48 -15.08
C ASN A 41 23.32 -0.49 -16.06
N GLN A 42 23.13 -1.79 -15.92
CA GLN A 42 23.64 -2.80 -16.86
C GLN A 42 22.68 -3.06 -18.04
N PHE A 43 21.47 -2.51 -17.99
CA PHE A 43 20.37 -2.84 -18.90
C PHE A 43 20.03 -1.65 -19.80
N GLN A 44 19.30 -1.92 -20.89
CA GLN A 44 18.86 -0.93 -21.87
C GLN A 44 17.34 -0.77 -21.84
N GLY A 45 16.84 0.42 -22.21
CA GLY A 45 15.42 0.76 -22.21
C GLY A 45 15.10 1.94 -21.31
N SER A 46 13.81 2.15 -21.03
CA SER A 46 13.36 3.09 -20.01
C SER A 46 13.85 2.67 -18.62
N ASP A 47 13.80 3.60 -17.66
CA ASP A 47 14.27 3.34 -16.30
C ASP A 47 13.52 2.16 -15.64
N VAL A 48 12.20 2.08 -15.82
CA VAL A 48 11.41 0.96 -15.30
C VAL A 48 11.71 -0.35 -16.04
N GLU A 49 11.90 -0.32 -17.37
CA GLU A 49 12.26 -1.51 -18.14
C GLU A 49 13.59 -2.07 -17.65
N ARG A 50 14.56 -1.19 -17.40
CA ARG A 50 15.88 -1.56 -16.89
C ARG A 50 15.83 -2.15 -15.48
N ILE A 51 15.00 -1.59 -14.60
CA ILE A 51 14.81 -2.14 -13.25
C ILE A 51 14.15 -3.52 -13.33
N ASN A 52 13.10 -3.68 -14.13
CA ASN A 52 12.41 -4.96 -14.28
C ASN A 52 13.30 -6.02 -14.95
N GLN A 53 14.14 -5.64 -15.92
CA GLN A 53 15.13 -6.55 -16.50
C GLN A 53 16.18 -6.99 -15.45
N ALA A 54 16.61 -6.09 -14.56
CA ALA A 54 17.50 -6.42 -13.45
C ALA A 54 16.84 -7.42 -12.48
N ILE A 55 15.55 -7.25 -12.16
CA ILE A 55 14.77 -8.20 -11.33
C ILE A 55 14.69 -9.58 -11.99
N VAL A 56 14.45 -9.64 -13.30
CA VAL A 56 14.43 -10.90 -14.04
C VAL A 56 15.80 -11.58 -14.03
N ALA A 57 16.88 -10.82 -14.22
CA ALA A 57 18.24 -11.34 -14.17
C ALA A 57 18.60 -11.86 -12.76
N ALA A 58 18.22 -11.13 -11.72
CA ALA A 58 18.43 -11.49 -10.32
C ALA A 58 17.70 -12.77 -9.91
N ALA A 59 16.52 -13.05 -10.45
CA ALA A 59 15.83 -14.32 -10.17
C ALA A 59 16.60 -15.55 -10.66
N ALA A 60 17.47 -15.42 -11.67
CA ALA A 60 18.27 -16.54 -12.15
C ALA A 60 19.45 -16.88 -11.21
N THR A 61 19.88 -15.94 -10.37
CA THR A 61 21.06 -16.08 -9.51
C THR A 61 20.73 -16.04 -8.01
N GLY A 62 19.55 -15.53 -7.64
CA GLY A 62 19.19 -15.24 -6.26
C GLY A 62 19.92 -14.03 -5.66
N GLU A 63 20.61 -13.24 -6.50
CA GLU A 63 21.33 -12.05 -6.05
C GLU A 63 20.39 -10.84 -5.88
N PRO A 64 20.71 -9.88 -4.99
CA PRO A 64 19.98 -8.62 -4.90
C PRO A 64 20.02 -7.79 -6.18
N VAL A 65 18.92 -7.07 -6.46
CA VAL A 65 18.91 -5.94 -7.38
C VAL A 65 19.25 -4.67 -6.63
N VAL A 66 20.30 -3.97 -7.05
CA VAL A 66 20.71 -2.70 -6.46
C VAL A 66 20.37 -1.55 -7.42
N VAL A 67 19.41 -0.71 -7.02
CA VAL A 67 19.07 0.55 -7.70
C VAL A 67 19.88 1.69 -7.06
N PRO A 68 20.94 2.20 -7.71
CA PRO A 68 21.82 3.19 -7.12
C PRO A 68 21.26 4.61 -7.26
N ARG A 69 21.87 5.57 -6.56
CA ARG A 69 21.57 7.00 -6.69
C ARG A 69 21.62 7.50 -8.14
N ILE A 70 22.65 7.09 -8.88
CA ILE A 70 22.92 7.60 -10.24
C ILE A 70 22.34 6.65 -11.28
N ASN A 71 21.38 7.17 -12.04
CA ASN A 71 20.86 6.58 -13.25
C ASN A 71 21.78 6.90 -14.44
N LYS A 72 22.47 5.89 -14.97
CA LYS A 72 23.34 6.01 -16.15
C LYS A 72 22.53 5.75 -17.42
N ALA A 73 21.67 6.71 -17.78
CA ALA A 73 20.85 6.62 -18.97
C ALA A 73 21.67 6.89 -20.25
N ALA A 74 21.11 6.55 -21.41
CA ALA A 74 21.78 6.73 -22.70
C ALA A 74 22.06 8.21 -23.04
N ASP A 75 21.28 9.13 -22.48
CA ASP A 75 21.40 10.58 -22.66
C ASP A 75 22.23 11.27 -21.56
N GLY A 76 22.73 10.52 -20.57
CA GLY A 76 23.61 11.02 -19.52
C GLY A 76 23.28 10.46 -18.14
N ASP A 77 24.04 10.95 -17.14
CA ASP A 77 23.83 10.60 -15.74
C ASP A 77 22.74 11.49 -15.13
N HIS A 78 21.77 10.86 -14.46
CA HIS A 78 20.67 11.54 -13.77
C HIS A 78 20.59 11.11 -12.31
N GLU A 79 20.08 11.98 -11.44
CA GLU A 79 19.83 11.67 -10.02
C GLU A 79 18.41 11.12 -9.76
N ILE A 80 17.55 11.10 -10.79
CA ILE A 80 16.17 10.65 -10.70
C ILE A 80 15.97 9.49 -11.67
N TRP A 81 15.32 8.44 -11.16
CA TRP A 81 14.78 7.33 -11.93
C TRP A 81 13.30 7.59 -12.23
N ARG A 82 12.92 7.66 -13.49
CA ARG A 82 11.58 8.03 -13.95
C ARG A 82 10.72 6.81 -14.23
N LEU A 83 9.63 6.65 -13.48
CA LEU A 83 8.73 5.51 -13.60
C LEU A 83 7.51 5.89 -14.45
N ASP A 84 7.34 5.28 -15.62
CA ASP A 84 6.09 5.36 -16.40
C ASP A 84 5.19 4.13 -16.22
N ALA A 85 5.70 3.06 -15.63
CA ALA A 85 4.97 1.87 -15.19
C ALA A 85 5.51 1.39 -13.83
N ALA A 86 4.84 0.39 -13.23
CA ALA A 86 5.28 -0.20 -11.96
C ALA A 86 6.58 -1.02 -12.11
N ILE A 87 7.41 -0.95 -11.07
CA ILE A 87 8.43 -1.97 -10.82
C ILE A 87 7.72 -3.26 -10.38
N LEU A 88 7.94 -4.35 -11.10
CA LEU A 88 7.27 -5.63 -10.90
C LEU A 88 8.14 -6.57 -10.07
N VAL A 89 7.85 -6.65 -8.77
CA VAL A 89 8.55 -7.58 -7.87
C VAL A 89 7.94 -8.98 -7.95
N GLN A 90 8.80 -10.00 -7.90
CA GLN A 90 8.44 -11.41 -8.01
C GLN A 90 8.91 -12.20 -6.79
N SER A 91 8.46 -13.45 -6.64
CA SER A 91 8.93 -14.31 -5.54
C SER A 91 10.46 -14.35 -5.46
N GLY A 92 11.00 -14.23 -4.25
CA GLY A 92 12.45 -14.19 -4.00
C GLY A 92 13.14 -12.88 -4.35
N THR A 93 12.42 -11.83 -4.77
CA THR A 93 13.03 -10.54 -5.09
C THR A 93 13.60 -9.90 -3.84
N TYR A 94 14.88 -9.55 -3.90
CA TYR A 94 15.53 -8.65 -2.97
C TYR A 94 15.89 -7.36 -3.72
N LEU A 95 15.08 -6.31 -3.54
CA LEU A 95 15.24 -5.01 -4.16
C LEU A 95 15.85 -4.03 -3.14
N GLU A 96 17.08 -3.62 -3.41
CA GLU A 96 17.82 -2.66 -2.60
C GLU A 96 17.89 -1.31 -3.32
N LEU A 97 17.32 -0.30 -2.67
CA LEU A 97 17.29 1.08 -3.14
C LEU A 97 18.39 1.87 -2.40
N GLN A 98 19.39 2.41 -3.09
CA GLN A 98 20.54 3.06 -2.44
C GLN A 98 20.59 4.55 -2.75
N ASN A 99 20.22 5.39 -1.77
CA ASN A 99 20.21 6.85 -1.89
C ASN A 99 19.52 7.37 -3.19
N CYS A 100 18.58 6.60 -3.73
CA CYS A 100 17.98 6.88 -5.03
C CYS A 100 16.67 7.64 -4.87
N HIS A 101 16.33 8.40 -5.91
CA HIS A 101 15.05 9.05 -6.04
C HIS A 101 14.30 8.43 -7.22
N LEU A 102 13.24 7.69 -6.92
CA LEU A 102 12.31 7.14 -7.90
C LEU A 102 11.09 8.05 -7.97
N LYS A 103 10.76 8.54 -9.16
CA LYS A 103 9.66 9.47 -9.37
C LYS A 103 8.76 9.02 -10.51
N MET A 104 7.46 8.94 -10.26
CA MET A 104 6.50 8.70 -11.34
C MET A 104 6.50 9.85 -12.34
N THR A 105 6.35 9.51 -13.62
CA THR A 105 6.16 10.51 -14.68
C THR A 105 4.69 10.92 -14.78
N ASP A 106 4.43 12.10 -15.34
CA ASP A 106 3.07 12.61 -15.61
C ASP A 106 2.29 11.74 -16.61
N ARG A 107 2.95 10.80 -17.29
CA ARG A 107 2.31 9.83 -18.19
C ARG A 107 1.88 8.55 -17.48
N SER A 108 2.38 8.33 -16.26
CA SER A 108 2.17 7.09 -15.54
C SER A 108 0.75 7.00 -15.00
N ARG A 109 0.19 5.80 -15.12
CA ARG A 109 -1.07 5.39 -14.50
C ARG A 109 -0.87 3.97 -13.98
N ASP A 110 0.06 3.83 -13.05
CA ASP A 110 0.49 2.58 -12.43
C ASP A 110 1.17 2.88 -11.09
N ASN A 111 1.57 1.84 -10.37
CA ASN A 111 2.16 1.96 -9.04
C ASN A 111 3.65 2.38 -9.10
N PHE A 112 4.25 2.76 -7.96
CA PHE A 112 5.72 2.76 -7.83
C PHE A 112 6.25 1.34 -7.97
N ILE A 113 5.68 0.44 -7.18
CA ILE A 113 6.07 -0.97 -7.08
C ILE A 113 4.80 -1.81 -6.94
N ARG A 114 4.72 -2.93 -7.67
CA ARG A 114 3.61 -3.87 -7.58
C ARG A 114 4.10 -5.32 -7.61
N SER A 115 3.44 -6.20 -6.85
CA SER A 115 3.68 -7.64 -6.99
C SER A 115 3.23 -8.12 -8.38
N ALA A 116 4.09 -8.89 -9.07
CA ALA A 116 3.88 -9.20 -10.47
C ALA A 116 2.70 -10.19 -10.73
N ASN A 117 2.15 -10.78 -9.67
CA ASN A 117 1.01 -11.71 -9.71
C ASN A 117 -0.37 -11.04 -9.79
N CYS A 118 -0.46 -9.71 -9.72
CA CYS A 118 -1.74 -9.00 -9.81
C CYS A 118 -1.72 -7.97 -10.95
N GLY A 119 -2.85 -7.29 -11.19
CA GLY A 119 -2.95 -6.20 -12.16
C GLY A 119 -4.05 -6.37 -13.20
N MET A 120 -4.05 -5.50 -14.21
CA MET A 120 -5.10 -5.46 -15.24
C MET A 120 -5.23 -6.82 -15.93
N GLY A 121 -6.45 -7.38 -15.97
CA GLY A 121 -6.74 -8.66 -16.61
C GLY A 121 -6.29 -9.89 -15.81
N VAL A 122 -5.68 -9.72 -14.64
CA VAL A 122 -5.32 -10.83 -13.75
C VAL A 122 -6.49 -11.11 -12.82
N THR A 123 -7.30 -12.12 -13.16
CA THR A 123 -8.51 -12.49 -12.40
C THR A 123 -8.27 -13.57 -11.35
N ASP A 124 -7.17 -14.32 -11.48
CA ASP A 124 -6.71 -15.32 -10.53
C ASP A 124 -5.29 -14.94 -10.09
N ILE A 125 -5.10 -14.71 -8.79
CA ILE A 125 -3.84 -14.17 -8.25
C ILE A 125 -3.10 -15.32 -7.57
N GLU A 126 -2.07 -15.80 -8.25
CA GLU A 126 -1.19 -16.84 -7.73
C GLU A 126 -0.36 -16.31 -6.56
N PRO A 127 -0.23 -17.04 -5.44
CA PRO A 127 0.59 -16.61 -4.31
C PRO A 127 2.06 -16.35 -4.68
N MET A 128 2.64 -15.33 -4.07
CA MET A 128 4.07 -15.02 -4.13
C MET A 128 4.69 -15.09 -2.75
N SER A 129 6.02 -15.23 -2.68
CA SER A 129 6.70 -15.23 -1.38
C SER A 129 8.11 -14.66 -1.37
N ASN A 130 8.60 -14.30 -0.19
CA ASN A 130 9.99 -13.89 0.04
C ASN A 130 10.37 -12.63 -0.75
N ILE A 131 9.57 -11.56 -0.60
CA ILE A 131 9.80 -10.27 -1.27
C ILE A 131 10.36 -9.26 -0.28
N THR A 132 11.55 -8.76 -0.54
CA THR A 132 12.23 -7.75 0.29
C THR A 132 12.47 -6.48 -0.52
N ILE A 133 11.96 -5.35 -0.04
CA ILE A 133 12.20 -4.01 -0.59
C ILE A 133 12.78 -3.15 0.53
N ILE A 134 14.04 -2.75 0.40
CA ILE A 134 14.73 -1.98 1.44
C ILE A 134 15.42 -0.75 0.87
N GLY A 135 15.40 0.34 1.64
CA GLY A 135 16.24 1.49 1.39
C GLY A 135 17.55 1.45 2.17
N LYS A 136 18.64 1.89 1.56
CA LYS A 136 19.92 2.22 2.22
C LYS A 136 20.22 3.70 2.00
N GLY A 137 20.38 4.42 3.11
CA GLY A 137 20.52 5.87 3.11
C GLY A 137 19.17 6.55 2.88
N HIS A 138 19.14 7.66 2.13
CA HIS A 138 17.92 8.43 1.90
C HIS A 138 17.25 8.05 0.58
N VAL A 139 16.22 7.21 0.65
CA VAL A 139 15.46 6.72 -0.50
C VAL A 139 14.12 7.41 -0.57
N THR A 140 13.81 8.00 -1.73
CA THR A 140 12.56 8.71 -1.98
C THR A 140 11.77 8.02 -3.10
N LEU A 141 10.52 7.64 -2.83
CA LEU A 141 9.52 7.32 -3.85
C LEU A 141 8.51 8.48 -3.93
N GLU A 142 8.49 9.19 -5.07
CA GLU A 142 7.71 10.40 -5.27
C GLU A 142 6.66 10.23 -6.38
N GLY A 143 5.43 10.69 -6.13
CA GLY A 143 4.39 10.77 -7.14
C GLY A 143 4.70 11.78 -8.26
N ALA A 144 4.06 11.60 -9.42
CA ALA A 144 4.15 12.51 -10.57
C ALA A 144 3.72 13.94 -10.26
N ASP A 145 4.35 14.94 -10.90
CA ASP A 145 4.06 16.36 -10.70
C ASP A 145 2.64 16.72 -11.15
N ASN A 146 2.24 16.19 -12.29
CA ASN A 146 0.93 16.39 -12.92
C ASN A 146 0.29 15.02 -13.23
N PRO A 147 -0.28 14.34 -12.23
CA PRO A 147 -0.72 12.96 -12.36
C PRO A 147 -1.96 12.81 -13.24
N ARG A 148 -2.04 11.67 -13.93
CA ARG A 148 -3.18 11.30 -14.77
C ARG A 148 -4.46 11.08 -14.00
N ALA A 149 -4.35 10.46 -12.83
CA ALA A 149 -5.44 10.21 -11.92
C ALA A 149 -4.95 10.22 -10.47
N THR A 150 -5.86 10.52 -9.55
CA THR A 150 -5.63 10.42 -8.10
C THR A 150 -6.86 9.81 -7.44
N GLY A 151 -6.75 9.44 -6.16
CA GLY A 151 -7.84 8.86 -5.37
C GLY A 151 -8.26 7.45 -5.76
N ASP A 152 -9.32 6.99 -5.10
CA ASP A 152 -9.93 5.67 -5.32
C ASP A 152 -11.00 5.66 -6.43
N SER A 153 -11.52 4.46 -6.74
CA SER A 153 -12.56 4.29 -7.77
C SER A 153 -13.91 4.91 -7.43
N ALA A 154 -14.13 5.34 -6.19
CA ALA A 154 -15.32 6.09 -5.80
C ALA A 154 -15.15 7.61 -5.97
N LYS A 155 -13.97 8.10 -6.43
CA LYS A 155 -13.72 9.52 -6.67
C LYS A 155 -13.67 9.82 -8.17
N THR A 156 -14.63 10.63 -8.62
CA THR A 156 -14.65 11.15 -9.99
C THR A 156 -13.57 12.21 -10.19
N LEU A 157 -12.75 12.04 -11.23
CA LEU A 157 -11.69 12.96 -11.61
C LEU A 157 -12.28 14.30 -12.06
N GLY A 158 -11.63 15.42 -11.70
CA GLY A 158 -12.08 16.77 -12.02
C GLY A 158 -13.30 17.26 -11.22
N GLN A 159 -13.94 16.39 -10.44
CA GLN A 159 -15.07 16.74 -9.57
C GLN A 159 -14.71 16.59 -8.09
N ARG A 160 -14.17 15.44 -7.69
CA ARG A 160 -13.84 15.13 -6.29
C ARG A 160 -12.34 15.10 -6.04
N THR A 161 -11.58 14.67 -7.04
CA THR A 161 -10.13 14.51 -6.96
C THR A 161 -9.49 14.89 -8.29
N TYR A 162 -8.20 15.17 -8.30
CA TYR A 162 -7.47 15.64 -9.47
C TYR A 162 -7.09 14.51 -10.44
N GLY A 163 -6.93 14.84 -11.72
CA GLY A 163 -6.32 13.98 -12.72
C GLY A 163 -6.42 14.58 -14.11
N THR A 164 -5.36 14.52 -14.91
CA THR A 164 -5.40 15.03 -16.30
C THR A 164 -6.29 14.20 -17.22
N ASP A 165 -6.64 12.97 -16.82
CA ASP A 165 -7.55 12.11 -17.58
C ASP A 165 -9.03 12.53 -17.44
N ALA A 166 -9.34 13.52 -16.59
CA ALA A 166 -10.68 14.05 -16.42
C ALA A 166 -11.26 14.60 -17.75
N GLY A 167 -12.41 14.07 -18.16
CA GLY A 167 -13.11 14.44 -19.38
C GLY A 167 -12.49 13.90 -20.68
N VAL A 168 -11.42 13.12 -20.61
CA VAL A 168 -10.75 12.55 -21.80
C VAL A 168 -11.47 11.28 -22.23
N ALA A 169 -11.96 11.26 -23.48
CA ALA A 169 -12.68 10.11 -24.02
C ALA A 169 -11.78 8.86 -24.08
N GLY A 170 -12.29 7.73 -23.60
CA GLY A 170 -11.56 6.45 -23.55
C GLY A 170 -10.73 6.24 -22.29
N GLU A 171 -10.53 7.28 -21.48
CA GLU A 171 -9.81 7.17 -20.20
C GLU A 171 -10.75 6.89 -19.03
N SER A 172 -10.24 6.20 -18.01
CA SER A 172 -10.97 5.98 -16.75
C SER A 172 -11.20 7.32 -16.02
N GLN A 173 -12.47 7.61 -15.74
CA GLN A 173 -12.94 8.88 -15.16
C GLN A 173 -12.96 8.90 -13.62
N THR A 174 -12.40 7.87 -13.01
CA THR A 174 -12.18 7.76 -11.56
C THR A 174 -10.71 7.41 -11.29
N GLY A 175 -10.31 7.47 -10.03
CA GLY A 175 -9.12 6.75 -9.59
C GLY A 175 -9.31 5.23 -9.60
N ASP A 176 -8.30 4.47 -9.22
CA ASP A 176 -8.33 3.00 -9.10
C ASP A 176 -7.04 2.47 -8.42
N TRP A 177 -6.88 1.15 -8.32
CA TRP A 177 -5.72 0.49 -7.69
C TRP A 177 -4.36 0.85 -8.32
N ARG A 178 -4.33 1.34 -9.56
CA ARG A 178 -3.09 1.81 -10.21
C ARG A 178 -2.56 3.08 -9.58
N ASN A 179 -3.36 3.83 -8.82
CA ASN A 179 -2.91 5.04 -8.12
C ASN A 179 -2.20 4.73 -6.78
N ILE A 180 -2.16 3.46 -6.36
CA ILE A 180 -1.51 3.05 -5.12
C ILE A 180 0.01 3.18 -5.27
N GLY A 181 0.74 3.62 -4.25
CA GLY A 181 2.20 3.71 -4.33
C GLY A 181 2.86 2.33 -4.41
N ILE A 182 2.74 1.52 -3.37
CA ILE A 182 3.21 0.13 -3.30
C ILE A 182 2.01 -0.79 -3.16
N LEU A 183 1.83 -1.73 -4.09
CA LEU A 183 0.70 -2.66 -4.10
C LEU A 183 1.19 -4.11 -4.07
N MET A 184 0.85 -4.87 -3.03
CA MET A 184 1.14 -6.30 -2.97
C MET A 184 -0.13 -7.09 -2.69
N ALA A 185 -0.33 -8.17 -3.45
CA ALA A 185 -1.47 -9.07 -3.29
C ALA A 185 -0.99 -10.52 -3.14
N TYR A 186 -1.53 -11.27 -2.18
CA TYR A 186 -1.19 -12.68 -1.93
C TYR A 186 0.33 -12.92 -1.77
N VAL A 187 1.01 -12.03 -1.03
CA VAL A 187 2.45 -12.14 -0.77
C VAL A 187 2.69 -12.64 0.64
N ASP A 188 3.37 -13.78 0.76
CA ASP A 188 3.78 -14.38 2.02
C ASP A 188 5.28 -14.11 2.30
N HIS A 189 5.66 -13.85 3.55
CA HIS A 189 7.05 -13.50 3.93
C HIS A 189 7.58 -12.29 3.15
N PHE A 190 7.26 -11.08 3.60
CA PHE A 190 7.70 -9.85 2.95
C PHE A 190 8.33 -8.84 3.91
N ARG A 191 9.15 -7.93 3.36
CA ARG A 191 9.79 -6.83 4.10
C ARG A 191 9.73 -5.52 3.31
N LEU A 192 9.26 -4.45 3.95
CA LEU A 192 9.31 -3.07 3.44
C LEU A 192 10.05 -2.21 4.47
N GLU A 193 11.23 -1.67 4.12
CA GLU A 193 12.07 -0.97 5.11
C GLU A 193 12.73 0.31 4.62
N ASN A 194 12.81 1.31 5.49
CA ASN A 194 13.61 2.53 5.31
C ASN A 194 13.28 3.28 4.01
N LEU A 195 12.02 3.64 3.85
CA LEU A 195 11.50 4.33 2.67
C LEU A 195 10.86 5.67 3.06
N PHE A 196 11.16 6.71 2.29
CA PHE A 196 10.41 7.96 2.31
C PHE A 196 9.45 8.02 1.12
N LEU A 197 8.15 8.13 1.41
CA LEU A 197 7.09 8.11 0.42
C LEU A 197 6.42 9.47 0.37
N LYS A 198 6.42 10.09 -0.80
CA LYS A 198 5.97 11.47 -0.99
C LYS A 198 4.94 11.58 -2.10
N ASP A 199 3.85 12.29 -1.81
CA ASP A 199 2.83 12.67 -2.78
C ASP A 199 2.28 11.51 -3.62
N ALA A 200 2.10 10.34 -3.00
CA ALA A 200 1.42 9.20 -3.64
C ALA A 200 0.01 9.63 -4.15
N HIS A 201 -0.44 9.01 -5.24
CA HIS A 201 -1.64 9.46 -5.95
C HIS A 201 -2.95 9.00 -5.30
N SER A 202 -2.89 8.02 -4.41
CA SER A 202 -3.97 7.51 -3.58
C SER A 202 -3.32 6.85 -2.36
N TRP A 203 -3.80 5.68 -1.91
CA TRP A 203 -3.19 4.89 -0.84
C TRP A 203 -1.70 4.68 -1.11
N THR A 204 -0.84 4.98 -0.14
CA THR A 204 0.60 4.94 -0.38
C THR A 204 1.13 3.51 -0.40
N ILE A 205 0.67 2.66 0.52
CA ILE A 205 0.99 1.22 0.55
C ILE A 205 -0.32 0.46 0.77
N SER A 206 -0.66 -0.49 -0.10
CA SER A 206 -1.80 -1.39 0.08
C SER A 206 -1.35 -2.84 0.00
N LEU A 207 -1.65 -3.59 1.05
CA LEU A 207 -1.35 -5.01 1.18
C LEU A 207 -2.64 -5.79 1.25
N GLU A 208 -2.78 -6.77 0.36
CA GLU A 208 -4.01 -7.53 0.22
C GLU A 208 -3.71 -9.02 0.37
N ARG A 209 -4.25 -9.68 1.39
CA ARG A 209 -4.00 -11.10 1.68
C ARG A 209 -2.51 -11.43 1.80
N CYS A 210 -1.74 -10.48 2.32
CA CYS A 210 -0.32 -10.63 2.56
C CYS A 210 -0.06 -11.11 3.98
N THR A 211 0.93 -11.98 4.17
CA THR A 211 1.17 -12.68 5.44
C THR A 211 2.64 -12.71 5.83
N HIS A 212 2.93 -12.86 7.13
CA HIS A 212 4.31 -12.95 7.65
C HIS A 212 5.19 -11.76 7.25
N GLY A 213 4.68 -10.54 7.48
CA GLY A 213 5.28 -9.30 7.00
C GLY A 213 6.04 -8.50 8.04
N VAL A 214 7.06 -7.76 7.60
CA VAL A 214 7.71 -6.70 8.40
C VAL A 214 7.67 -5.38 7.63
N ILE A 215 7.12 -4.34 8.24
CA ILE A 215 7.04 -2.99 7.67
C ILE A 215 7.64 -2.03 8.67
N ARG A 216 8.74 -1.37 8.31
CA ARG A 216 9.43 -0.53 9.27
C ARG A 216 10.21 0.65 8.73
N ASP A 217 10.38 1.63 9.60
CA ASP A 217 11.20 2.81 9.31
C ASP A 217 10.65 3.52 8.05
N ILE A 218 9.34 3.75 8.03
CA ILE A 218 8.61 4.33 6.90
C ILE A 218 8.19 5.76 7.24
N GLU A 219 8.50 6.68 6.35
CA GLU A 219 8.10 8.09 6.46
C GLU A 219 7.16 8.49 5.33
N PHE A 220 6.03 9.10 5.68
CA PHE A 220 5.04 9.59 4.72
C PHE A 220 5.02 11.12 4.65
N SER A 221 4.79 11.67 3.45
CA SER A 221 4.54 13.10 3.24
C SER A 221 3.46 13.30 2.18
N ALA A 222 2.21 13.51 2.60
CA ALA A 222 1.08 13.84 1.75
C ALA A 222 0.02 14.68 2.50
N ASP A 223 -0.66 15.60 1.79
CA ASP A 223 -1.45 16.70 2.37
C ASP A 223 -2.94 16.77 1.92
N GLU A 224 -3.53 15.68 1.42
CA GLU A 224 -4.90 15.66 0.83
C GLU A 224 -5.01 16.57 -0.41
N GLY A 225 -3.89 16.83 -1.06
CA GLY A 225 -3.78 17.73 -2.20
C GLY A 225 -2.41 18.38 -2.30
N LYS A 226 -2.10 18.90 -3.48
CA LYS A 226 -0.83 19.59 -3.76
C LYS A 226 -1.00 20.68 -4.79
N VAL A 227 0.04 21.51 -4.97
CA VAL A 227 0.05 22.51 -6.04
C VAL A 227 0.43 21.83 -7.35
N VAL A 228 -0.48 21.85 -8.32
CA VAL A 228 -0.26 21.39 -9.70
C VAL A 228 -0.47 22.57 -10.62
N ASN A 229 0.50 22.87 -11.49
CA ASN A 229 0.43 23.99 -12.44
C ASN A 229 0.02 25.33 -11.80
N GLY A 230 0.52 25.60 -10.58
CA GLY A 230 0.23 26.84 -9.83
C GLY A 230 -1.11 26.88 -9.09
N LYS A 231 -1.92 25.82 -9.15
CA LYS A 231 -3.21 25.71 -8.44
C LYS A 231 -3.17 24.60 -7.40
N ARG A 232 -3.75 24.83 -6.21
CA ARG A 232 -3.96 23.77 -5.22
C ARG A 232 -5.06 22.86 -5.74
N GLU A 233 -4.70 21.61 -5.97
CA GLU A 233 -5.60 20.55 -6.41
C GLU A 233 -5.82 19.52 -5.29
N VAL A 234 -7.01 18.94 -5.24
CA VAL A 234 -7.42 17.99 -4.20
C VAL A 234 -7.03 16.57 -4.60
N PHE A 235 -6.34 15.87 -3.71
CA PHE A 235 -5.91 14.48 -3.89
C PHE A 235 -6.54 13.68 -2.74
N LEU A 236 -7.65 12.99 -3.02
CA LEU A 236 -8.37 12.22 -1.99
C LEU A 236 -7.75 10.82 -1.77
N ASN A 237 -8.09 10.18 -0.66
CA ASN A 237 -7.61 8.83 -0.29
C ASN A 237 -6.09 8.71 -0.28
N GLN A 238 -5.38 9.73 0.22
CA GLN A 238 -3.95 9.63 0.40
C GLN A 238 -3.64 8.98 1.75
N ASP A 239 -4.12 7.75 1.93
CA ASP A 239 -3.83 6.90 3.08
C ASP A 239 -2.33 6.52 3.09
N GLY A 240 -1.78 6.20 4.26
CA GLY A 240 -0.38 5.77 4.39
C GLY A 240 -0.22 4.28 4.14
N LEU A 241 -0.60 3.47 5.12
CA LEU A 241 -0.50 2.02 5.07
C LEU A 241 -1.86 1.35 5.24
N ASP A 242 -2.31 0.65 4.21
CA ASP A 242 -3.52 -0.16 4.19
C ASP A 242 -3.21 -1.65 4.29
N LEU A 243 -3.70 -2.28 5.36
CA LEU A 243 -3.88 -3.73 5.41
C LEU A 243 -5.31 -4.04 5.02
N ARG A 244 -5.46 -4.83 3.95
CA ARG A 244 -6.73 -5.27 3.40
C ARG A 244 -7.00 -6.72 3.79
N GLN A 245 -8.11 -7.24 3.29
CA GLN A 245 -8.64 -8.56 3.63
C GLN A 245 -7.55 -9.64 3.66
N GLY A 246 -7.62 -10.54 4.64
CA GLY A 246 -6.72 -11.69 4.79
C GLY A 246 -5.28 -11.36 5.18
N CYS A 247 -4.96 -10.11 5.50
CA CYS A 247 -3.65 -9.77 6.04
C CYS A 247 -3.47 -10.28 7.47
N HIS A 248 -2.44 -11.07 7.73
CA HIS A 248 -2.16 -11.55 9.09
C HIS A 248 -0.69 -11.86 9.37
N ASP A 249 -0.32 -11.89 10.65
CA ASP A 249 1.05 -12.10 11.13
C ASP A 249 2.01 -11.02 10.58
N ILE A 250 1.70 -9.74 10.85
CA ILE A 250 2.46 -8.59 10.34
C ILE A 250 2.91 -7.70 11.49
N ASP A 251 4.21 -7.39 11.50
CA ASP A 251 4.82 -6.39 12.38
C ASP A 251 5.01 -5.06 11.64
N ILE A 252 4.45 -4.00 12.20
CA ILE A 252 4.54 -2.62 11.73
C ILE A 252 5.24 -1.80 12.81
N HIS A 253 6.36 -1.16 12.50
CA HIS A 253 7.04 -0.33 13.49
C HIS A 253 7.77 0.89 12.94
N ASN A 254 7.91 1.93 13.76
CA ASN A 254 8.62 3.16 13.42
C ASN A 254 8.01 3.84 12.17
N ILE A 255 6.73 4.19 12.27
CA ILE A 255 6.01 4.91 11.21
C ILE A 255 5.96 6.39 11.55
N THR A 256 6.40 7.25 10.64
CA THR A 256 6.49 8.70 10.86
C THR A 256 5.89 9.51 9.72
N GLY A 257 5.72 10.82 9.96
CA GLY A 257 5.32 11.78 8.93
C GLY A 257 3.82 12.08 8.92
N HIS A 258 3.26 12.34 7.74
CA HIS A 258 1.87 12.74 7.57
C HIS A 258 1.26 12.29 6.24
N THR A 259 -0.05 12.05 6.27
CA THR A 259 -0.85 11.56 5.15
C THR A 259 -2.08 12.44 4.89
N GLY A 260 -2.62 12.40 3.68
CA GLY A 260 -3.83 13.15 3.35
C GLY A 260 -5.11 12.51 3.89
N ASP A 261 -5.11 11.19 4.10
CA ASP A 261 -6.22 10.44 4.69
C ASP A 261 -5.72 9.64 5.91
N ASP A 262 -6.21 8.42 6.14
CA ASP A 262 -5.81 7.59 7.28
C ASP A 262 -4.29 7.24 7.24
N LEU A 263 -3.55 7.40 8.34
CA LEU A 263 -2.10 7.10 8.34
C LEU A 263 -1.84 5.58 8.29
N ILE A 264 -2.57 4.80 9.08
CA ILE A 264 -2.60 3.33 9.03
C ILE A 264 -4.05 2.88 9.08
N ALA A 265 -4.48 2.08 8.12
CA ALA A 265 -5.83 1.54 8.04
C ALA A 265 -5.81 0.01 7.92
N LEU A 266 -6.53 -0.67 8.81
CA LEU A 266 -6.87 -2.08 8.69
C LEU A 266 -8.31 -2.12 8.22
N THR A 267 -8.52 -2.37 6.92
CA THR A 267 -9.83 -2.27 6.29
C THR A 267 -10.26 -3.59 5.66
N ASN A 268 -11.30 -4.18 6.23
CA ASN A 268 -11.84 -5.50 5.89
C ASN A 268 -13.32 -5.43 5.53
N ILE A 269 -13.62 -4.98 4.30
CA ILE A 269 -14.99 -4.77 3.80
C ILE A 269 -15.21 -5.48 2.46
N VAL A 270 -16.47 -5.87 2.19
CA VAL A 270 -16.85 -6.65 1.00
C VAL A 270 -17.43 -5.77 -0.12
N ASN A 271 -17.08 -6.11 -1.36
CA ASN A 271 -17.83 -5.78 -2.56
C ASN A 271 -17.71 -6.92 -3.60
N ASP A 272 -18.36 -8.06 -3.33
CA ASP A 272 -18.26 -9.31 -4.11
C ASP A 272 -18.53 -9.20 -5.62
N SER A 273 -19.16 -8.09 -6.05
CA SER A 273 -19.53 -7.82 -7.43
C SER A 273 -18.34 -7.49 -8.34
N ILE A 274 -17.19 -7.13 -7.78
CA ILE A 274 -16.02 -6.70 -8.55
C ILE A 274 -15.03 -7.87 -8.70
N PRO A 275 -14.59 -8.21 -9.93
CA PRO A 275 -13.54 -9.21 -10.13
C PRO A 275 -12.15 -8.65 -9.81
N ALA A 276 -11.20 -9.54 -9.53
CA ALA A 276 -9.80 -9.16 -9.35
C ALA A 276 -9.24 -8.50 -10.64
N GLY A 277 -8.29 -7.59 -10.47
CA GLY A 277 -7.67 -6.83 -11.55
C GLY A 277 -8.55 -5.76 -12.19
N SER A 278 -9.83 -5.62 -11.78
CA SER A 278 -10.72 -4.60 -12.31
C SER A 278 -10.30 -3.18 -11.89
N PRO A 279 -10.31 -2.20 -12.81
CA PRO A 279 -10.09 -0.80 -12.46
C PRO A 279 -11.31 -0.15 -11.77
N ASP A 280 -12.45 -0.85 -11.68
CA ASP A 280 -13.67 -0.30 -11.06
C ASP A 280 -13.61 -0.33 -9.52
N TYR A 281 -12.53 -0.85 -8.94
CA TYR A 281 -12.31 -0.90 -7.50
C TYR A 281 -10.86 -0.67 -7.12
N ILE A 282 -10.66 -0.18 -5.90
CA ILE A 282 -9.34 0.17 -5.35
C ILE A 282 -8.56 -1.04 -4.86
N MET A 283 -9.25 -2.12 -4.49
CA MET A 283 -8.62 -3.38 -4.07
C MET A 283 -8.44 -4.30 -5.29
N VAL A 284 -7.21 -4.69 -5.59
CA VAL A 284 -6.89 -5.44 -6.83
C VAL A 284 -7.28 -6.92 -6.73
N SER A 285 -7.29 -7.50 -5.53
CA SER A 285 -7.38 -8.95 -5.30
C SER A 285 -8.79 -9.51 -5.14
N ARG A 286 -9.79 -8.78 -5.61
CA ARG A 286 -11.23 -9.01 -5.37
C ARG A 286 -11.62 -8.79 -3.89
N PRO A 287 -12.55 -7.86 -3.61
CA PRO A 287 -12.97 -7.58 -2.24
C PRO A 287 -14.08 -8.55 -1.78
N ASN A 288 -13.78 -9.84 -1.62
CA ASN A 288 -14.75 -10.86 -1.22
C ASN A 288 -14.53 -11.46 0.16
N ASN A 289 -15.56 -12.14 0.68
CA ASN A 289 -15.45 -12.97 1.88
C ASN A 289 -15.42 -14.46 1.48
N ARG A 290 -14.23 -15.08 1.50
CA ARG A 290 -14.02 -16.52 1.21
C ARG A 290 -14.49 -17.43 2.34
N GLY A 291 -15.00 -16.87 3.44
CA GLY A 291 -15.52 -17.61 4.58
C GLY A 291 -14.44 -18.27 5.43
N ASN A 292 -14.87 -18.84 6.56
CA ASN A 292 -14.02 -19.55 7.52
C ASN A 292 -12.82 -18.73 8.05
N GLY A 293 -12.97 -17.40 8.11
CA GLY A 293 -11.92 -16.50 8.60
C GLY A 293 -10.72 -16.32 7.65
N GLN A 294 -10.77 -16.85 6.43
CA GLN A 294 -9.67 -16.74 5.45
C GLN A 294 -9.33 -15.29 5.05
N ASP A 295 -10.30 -14.38 5.23
CA ASP A 295 -10.15 -12.97 4.90
C ASP A 295 -10.16 -12.08 6.14
N ASP A 296 -10.10 -12.66 7.35
CA ASP A 296 -9.95 -11.89 8.58
C ASP A 296 -8.57 -11.19 8.60
N ILE A 297 -8.48 -10.05 9.28
CA ILE A 297 -7.21 -9.37 9.55
C ILE A 297 -6.84 -9.64 11.00
N TYR A 298 -5.71 -10.31 11.24
CA TYR A 298 -5.35 -10.71 12.61
C TYR A 298 -3.85 -10.86 12.85
N ASN A 299 -3.45 -10.99 14.12
CA ASN A 299 -2.04 -11.07 14.52
C ASN A 299 -1.22 -9.90 13.96
N ILE A 300 -1.72 -8.68 14.16
CA ILE A 300 -1.07 -7.47 13.69
C ILE A 300 -0.48 -6.73 14.88
N THR A 301 0.79 -6.37 14.79
CA THR A 301 1.41 -5.50 15.78
C THR A 301 1.84 -4.18 15.18
N ILE A 302 1.41 -3.08 15.79
CA ILE A 302 1.74 -1.71 15.41
C ILE A 302 2.47 -1.04 16.57
N ARG A 303 3.71 -0.60 16.36
CA ARG A 303 4.52 0.05 17.40
C ARG A 303 5.18 1.34 16.93
N ASN A 304 5.36 2.28 17.87
CA ASN A 304 6.12 3.51 17.65
C ASN A 304 5.64 4.29 16.41
N VAL A 305 4.37 4.69 16.43
CA VAL A 305 3.78 5.59 15.42
C VAL A 305 3.93 7.03 15.89
N ARG A 306 4.56 7.87 15.07
CA ARG A 306 4.71 9.30 15.32
C ARG A 306 4.34 10.11 14.08
N GLY A 307 3.06 10.41 13.93
CA GLY A 307 2.54 11.06 12.74
C GLY A 307 1.15 11.64 12.93
N HIS A 308 0.59 12.16 11.86
CA HIS A 308 -0.79 12.64 11.83
C HIS A 308 -1.38 12.56 10.42
N THR A 309 -2.67 12.84 10.30
CA THR A 309 -3.38 13.00 9.04
C THR A 309 -3.61 14.48 8.77
N ALA A 310 -3.03 15.01 7.71
CA ALA A 310 -3.16 16.39 7.27
C ALA A 310 -4.59 16.72 6.80
N GLY A 311 -5.28 15.74 6.19
CA GLY A 311 -6.70 15.86 5.83
C GLY A 311 -7.66 15.71 7.01
N GLY A 312 -7.15 15.48 8.23
CA GLY A 312 -7.96 15.45 9.44
C GLY A 312 -8.87 14.23 9.56
N HIS A 313 -8.48 13.09 8.96
CA HIS A 313 -9.18 11.81 9.04
C HIS A 313 -8.77 11.04 10.30
N HIS A 314 -8.25 9.82 10.20
CA HIS A 314 -7.79 9.03 11.34
C HIS A 314 -6.27 8.80 11.31
N ILE A 315 -5.63 8.62 12.46
CA ILE A 315 -4.22 8.21 12.48
C ILE A 315 -4.17 6.69 12.31
N VAL A 316 -4.85 5.94 13.17
CA VAL A 316 -5.05 4.49 13.03
C VAL A 316 -6.53 4.19 12.92
N ARG A 317 -6.93 3.40 11.92
CA ARG A 317 -8.31 2.95 11.74
C ARG A 317 -8.39 1.43 11.64
N LEU A 318 -9.35 0.86 12.37
CA LEU A 318 -9.81 -0.51 12.22
C LEU A 318 -11.23 -0.45 11.67
N LEU A 319 -11.46 -0.99 10.47
CA LEU A 319 -12.76 -1.00 9.82
C LEU A 319 -13.05 -2.40 9.28
N ASN A 320 -14.07 -3.06 9.81
CA ASN A 320 -14.57 -4.32 9.26
C ASN A 320 -16.08 -4.33 9.17
N ALA A 321 -16.61 -5.15 8.26
CA ALA A 321 -18.03 -5.34 8.05
C ALA A 321 -18.34 -6.66 7.33
N SER A 322 -19.63 -6.95 7.17
CA SER A 322 -20.11 -8.07 6.33
C SER A 322 -19.54 -9.44 6.73
N GLY A 323 -19.46 -9.69 8.05
CA GLY A 323 -18.98 -10.94 8.62
C GLY A 323 -17.47 -11.16 8.57
N LEU A 324 -16.71 -10.18 8.08
CA LEU A 324 -15.26 -10.15 8.16
C LEU A 324 -14.82 -9.60 9.50
N ARG A 325 -13.73 -10.15 10.05
CA ARG A 325 -13.27 -9.81 11.41
C ARG A 325 -11.93 -9.09 11.41
N ILE A 326 -11.72 -8.35 12.49
CA ILE A 326 -10.41 -7.83 12.88
C ILE A 326 -10.15 -8.25 14.32
N HIS A 327 -9.07 -8.97 14.58
CA HIS A 327 -8.75 -9.44 15.92
C HIS A 327 -7.27 -9.68 16.19
N ASP A 328 -6.88 -9.82 17.45
CA ASP A 328 -5.47 -10.01 17.83
C ASP A 328 -4.57 -8.90 17.28
N VAL A 329 -5.00 -7.65 17.52
CA VAL A 329 -4.26 -6.45 17.11
C VAL A 329 -3.68 -5.75 18.33
N ILE A 330 -2.38 -5.49 18.30
CA ILE A 330 -1.68 -4.70 19.30
C ILE A 330 -1.29 -3.36 18.68
N LEU A 331 -1.72 -2.26 19.29
CA LEU A 331 -1.22 -0.92 19.04
C LEU A 331 -0.52 -0.42 20.30
N ASP A 332 0.79 -0.25 20.25
CA ASP A 332 1.59 0.22 21.39
C ASP A 332 2.52 1.37 21.00
N GLY A 333 2.18 2.57 21.50
CA GLY A 333 2.94 3.78 21.21
C GLY A 333 2.41 4.49 19.96
N LEU A 334 1.52 5.47 20.18
CA LEU A 334 1.05 6.40 19.16
C LEU A 334 1.18 7.83 19.70
N ILE A 335 1.98 8.65 19.03
CA ILE A 335 2.10 10.08 19.30
C ILE A 335 1.59 10.85 18.09
N ASP A 336 0.47 11.54 18.28
CA ASP A 336 -0.08 12.48 17.31
C ASP A 336 0.80 13.73 17.25
N THR A 337 1.34 14.00 16.06
CA THR A 337 2.22 15.14 15.79
C THR A 337 1.53 16.32 15.12
N SER A 338 0.20 16.28 14.95
CA SER A 338 -0.53 17.33 14.24
C SER A 338 -0.27 18.71 14.84
N THR A 339 0.04 19.69 14.00
CA THR A 339 0.17 21.11 14.40
C THR A 339 -0.92 21.99 13.81
N GLY A 340 -1.61 21.52 12.77
CA GLY A 340 -2.69 22.23 12.08
C GLY A 340 -4.06 21.58 12.32
N ARG A 341 -4.68 21.11 11.23
CA ARG A 341 -6.00 20.46 11.28
C ARG A 341 -5.92 19.21 12.16
N ALA A 342 -6.68 19.22 13.27
CA ALA A 342 -6.74 18.07 14.15
C ALA A 342 -7.37 16.86 13.42
N ALA A 343 -6.77 15.69 13.60
CA ALA A 343 -7.38 14.42 13.20
C ALA A 343 -8.76 14.25 13.84
N LYS A 344 -9.68 13.62 13.12
CA LYS A 344 -10.98 13.22 13.68
C LYS A 344 -10.78 12.20 14.79
N ALA A 345 -9.95 11.19 14.59
CA ALA A 345 -9.57 10.28 15.67
C ALA A 345 -8.10 9.88 15.62
N ALA A 346 -7.46 9.73 16.78
CA ALA A 346 -6.13 9.09 16.82
C ALA A 346 -6.27 7.59 16.52
N VAL A 347 -7.21 6.93 17.20
CA VAL A 347 -7.59 5.55 16.92
C VAL A 347 -9.08 5.48 16.68
N LYS A 348 -9.51 4.91 15.55
CA LYS A 348 -10.91 4.61 15.26
C LYS A 348 -11.12 3.11 15.15
N ILE A 349 -12.14 2.60 15.83
CA ILE A 349 -12.49 1.18 15.89
C ILE A 349 -13.91 0.98 15.40
N GLY A 350 -14.05 0.28 14.28
CA GLY A 350 -15.33 0.05 13.61
C GLY A 350 -15.96 1.31 13.04
N ASP A 351 -17.16 1.15 12.50
CA ASP A 351 -17.96 2.23 11.93
C ASP A 351 -19.45 1.94 12.05
N ALA A 352 -20.28 2.97 11.86
CA ALA A 352 -21.74 2.88 11.82
C ALA A 352 -22.32 3.24 10.46
N ASN A 353 -21.47 3.67 9.51
CA ASN A 353 -21.91 4.10 8.19
C ASN A 353 -22.47 2.91 7.38
N PRO A 354 -23.73 2.95 6.94
CA PRO A 354 -24.33 1.86 6.16
C PRO A 354 -23.63 1.65 4.82
N ALA A 355 -22.97 2.66 4.25
CA ALA A 355 -22.19 2.52 3.01
C ALA A 355 -20.99 1.56 3.15
N TRP A 356 -20.56 1.29 4.39
CA TRP A 356 -19.49 0.35 4.70
C TRP A 356 -20.01 -0.91 5.41
N GLY A 357 -21.32 -1.12 5.47
CA GLY A 357 -21.96 -2.26 6.14
C GLY A 357 -22.49 -1.98 7.55
N GLY A 358 -22.30 -0.78 8.08
CA GLY A 358 -22.84 -0.36 9.38
C GLY A 358 -22.13 -0.97 10.59
N VAL A 359 -22.81 -0.95 11.74
CA VAL A 359 -22.26 -1.47 13.00
C VAL A 359 -22.19 -2.99 12.96
N THR A 360 -20.99 -3.54 13.16
CA THR A 360 -20.77 -4.99 13.21
C THR A 360 -21.33 -5.62 14.50
N PRO A 361 -21.71 -6.90 14.46
CA PRO A 361 -22.00 -7.68 15.66
C PRO A 361 -20.85 -7.73 16.67
N LEU A 362 -21.19 -7.77 17.97
CA LEU A 362 -20.22 -8.05 19.03
C LEU A 362 -19.51 -9.39 18.78
N GLY A 363 -18.18 -9.36 18.72
CA GLY A 363 -17.33 -10.51 18.42
C GLY A 363 -16.68 -10.45 17.04
N ASP A 364 -17.05 -9.50 16.18
CA ASP A 364 -16.37 -9.31 14.89
C ASP A 364 -15.14 -8.41 14.99
N THR A 365 -15.09 -7.53 16.00
CA THR A 365 -13.92 -6.71 16.33
C THR A 365 -13.54 -6.97 17.79
N TYR A 366 -12.44 -7.69 18.03
CA TYR A 366 -12.15 -8.21 19.37
C TYR A 366 -10.66 -8.52 19.61
N ARG A 367 -10.25 -8.70 20.87
CA ARG A 367 -8.83 -8.85 21.24
C ARG A 367 -7.93 -7.76 20.65
N ILE A 368 -8.41 -6.52 20.79
CA ILE A 368 -7.67 -5.32 20.41
C ILE A 368 -7.01 -4.76 21.68
N VAL A 369 -5.69 -4.63 21.66
CA VAL A 369 -4.90 -4.07 22.77
C VAL A 369 -4.35 -2.73 22.31
N ILE A 370 -4.83 -1.64 22.90
CA ILE A 370 -4.36 -0.28 22.64
C ILE A 370 -3.66 0.24 23.87
N ASN A 371 -2.41 0.62 23.71
CA ASN A 371 -1.56 1.09 24.78
C ASN A 371 -0.73 2.31 24.37
N ASN A 372 -0.47 3.22 25.32
CA ASN A 372 0.44 4.36 25.14
C ASN A 372 0.05 5.28 23.97
N VAL A 373 -1.17 5.86 24.03
CA VAL A 373 -1.67 6.80 23.02
C VAL A 373 -1.66 8.21 23.59
N ILE A 374 -0.96 9.13 22.92
CA ILE A 374 -0.92 10.56 23.27
C ILE A 374 -1.41 11.36 22.06
N SER A 375 -2.57 12.02 22.17
CA SER A 375 -3.13 12.70 21.01
C SER A 375 -3.97 13.94 21.31
N ARG A 376 -3.99 14.84 20.33
CA ARG A 376 -4.84 16.03 20.27
C ARG A 376 -6.00 15.93 19.29
N ALA A 377 -6.23 14.74 18.73
CA ALA A 377 -7.38 14.45 17.88
C ALA A 377 -8.70 14.77 18.60
N ARG A 378 -9.75 15.02 17.81
CA ARG A 378 -11.10 15.28 18.33
C ARG A 378 -11.57 14.13 19.22
N HIS A 379 -11.29 12.90 18.82
CA HIS A 379 -11.43 11.70 19.63
C HIS A 379 -10.06 11.02 19.78
N THR A 380 -9.55 10.81 20.99
CA THR A 380 -8.29 10.09 21.12
C THR A 380 -8.49 8.62 20.74
N VAL A 381 -9.51 7.97 21.31
CA VAL A 381 -10.03 6.69 20.85
C VAL A 381 -11.52 6.84 20.55
N LEU A 382 -11.91 6.53 19.31
CA LEU A 382 -13.29 6.52 18.85
C LEU A 382 -13.74 5.09 18.59
N ILE A 383 -14.65 4.58 19.42
CA ILE A 383 -15.34 3.32 19.17
C ILE A 383 -16.56 3.65 18.32
N GLY A 384 -16.38 3.52 17.01
CA GLY A 384 -17.33 3.81 15.94
C GLY A 384 -18.27 2.65 15.63
N GLY A 385 -17.84 1.40 15.86
CA GLY A 385 -18.64 0.20 15.67
C GLY A 385 -18.73 -0.62 16.97
N SER A 386 -18.61 -1.94 16.85
CA SER A 386 -18.53 -2.82 18.02
C SER A 386 -17.09 -3.08 18.48
N LEU A 387 -16.93 -3.43 19.75
CA LEU A 387 -15.64 -3.86 20.32
C LEU A 387 -15.86 -4.84 21.47
N SER A 388 -15.14 -5.95 21.49
CA SER A 388 -15.21 -6.88 22.62
C SER A 388 -13.87 -7.50 23.03
N GLU A 389 -13.80 -8.03 24.26
CA GLU A 389 -12.65 -8.81 24.77
C GLU A 389 -11.30 -8.07 24.56
N SER A 390 -11.27 -6.78 24.90
CA SER A 390 -10.20 -5.85 24.49
C SER A 390 -9.66 -5.05 25.66
N SER A 391 -8.53 -4.38 25.48
CA SER A 391 -7.92 -3.52 26.51
C SER A 391 -7.47 -2.19 25.92
N ILE A 392 -7.79 -1.10 26.63
CA ILE A 392 -7.37 0.26 26.29
C ILE A 392 -6.71 0.86 27.53
N SER A 393 -5.41 1.11 27.46
CA SER A 393 -4.63 1.63 28.59
C SER A 393 -3.71 2.77 28.20
N ASN A 394 -3.38 3.62 29.19
CA ASN A 394 -2.39 4.69 29.04
C ASN A 394 -2.73 5.65 27.87
N VAL A 395 -3.95 6.19 27.92
CA VAL A 395 -4.48 7.10 26.89
C VAL A 395 -4.51 8.53 27.43
N PHE A 396 -3.77 9.42 26.78
CA PHE A 396 -3.62 10.81 27.15
C PHE A 396 -4.15 11.71 26.03
N LYS A 397 -5.23 12.41 26.32
CA LYS A 397 -5.77 13.46 25.45
C LYS A 397 -5.23 14.81 25.87
N TYR A 398 -4.84 15.66 24.91
CA TYR A 398 -4.41 17.03 25.18
C TYR A 398 -4.88 17.96 24.06
N GLY A 399 -4.93 19.27 24.29
CA GLY A 399 -5.18 20.26 23.21
C GLY A 399 -6.55 20.22 22.52
N ALA A 400 -7.46 19.34 22.94
CA ALA A 400 -8.84 19.25 22.44
C ALA A 400 -9.81 18.94 23.59
N ALA A 401 -11.04 19.44 23.49
CA ALA A 401 -12.10 19.16 24.46
C ALA A 401 -12.69 17.75 24.29
N GLY A 402 -13.41 17.29 25.31
CA GLY A 402 -14.14 16.02 25.31
C GLY A 402 -13.41 14.88 26.02
N GLU A 403 -14.08 13.72 26.08
CA GLU A 403 -13.52 12.53 26.69
C GLU A 403 -12.43 11.89 25.80
N PRO A 404 -11.37 11.29 26.39
CA PRO A 404 -10.36 10.58 25.60
C PRO A 404 -10.94 9.38 24.84
N ILE A 405 -11.98 8.73 25.37
CA ILE A 405 -12.66 7.61 24.73
C ILE A 405 -14.10 8.00 24.42
N THR A 406 -14.53 7.82 23.18
CA THR A 406 -15.89 8.11 22.71
C THR A 406 -16.57 6.85 22.18
N TYR A 407 -17.84 6.63 22.55
CA TYR A 407 -18.67 5.49 22.12
C TYR A 407 -19.74 5.98 21.15
N GLN A 408 -19.41 6.08 19.87
CA GLN A 408 -20.32 6.67 18.87
C GLN A 408 -21.54 5.78 18.61
N SER A 409 -21.35 4.46 18.56
CA SER A 409 -22.46 3.52 18.36
C SER A 409 -23.23 3.19 19.65
N GLY A 410 -22.79 3.72 20.79
CA GLY A 410 -23.38 3.42 22.09
C GLY A 410 -22.65 2.30 22.84
N ARG A 411 -22.86 2.26 24.16
CA ARG A 411 -22.17 1.32 25.06
C ARG A 411 -22.61 -0.12 24.90
N ASP A 412 -23.80 -0.36 24.36
CA ASP A 412 -24.33 -1.72 24.13
C ASP A 412 -23.53 -2.50 23.08
N TYR A 413 -22.75 -1.80 22.24
CA TYR A 413 -21.83 -2.39 21.28
C TYR A 413 -20.42 -2.61 21.85
N VAL A 414 -20.26 -2.54 23.17
CA VAL A 414 -18.99 -2.73 23.87
C VAL A 414 -19.15 -3.79 24.96
N ARG A 415 -18.33 -4.84 24.92
CA ARG A 415 -18.38 -5.95 25.89
C ARG A 415 -17.00 -6.35 26.38
N ASN A 416 -16.81 -6.50 27.69
CA ASN A 416 -15.55 -6.98 28.27
C ASN A 416 -14.32 -6.18 27.78
N VAL A 417 -14.42 -4.85 27.79
CA VAL A 417 -13.31 -3.96 27.46
C VAL A 417 -12.73 -3.38 28.73
N MET A 418 -11.48 -3.72 29.04
CA MET A 418 -10.74 -3.16 30.16
C MET A 418 -10.23 -1.78 29.79
N ILE A 419 -10.47 -0.79 30.65
CA ILE A 419 -10.04 0.59 30.44
C ILE A 419 -9.29 1.07 31.67
N SER A 420 -8.05 1.54 31.50
CA SER A 420 -7.23 1.98 32.63
C SER A 420 -6.27 3.13 32.26
N ASN A 421 -5.93 3.96 33.24
CA ASN A 421 -5.03 5.12 33.09
C ASN A 421 -5.36 6.00 31.87
N VAL A 422 -6.61 6.47 31.81
CA VAL A 422 -7.11 7.38 30.78
C VAL A 422 -7.20 8.78 31.37
N LYS A 423 -6.55 9.76 30.73
CA LYS A 423 -6.46 11.14 31.25
C LYS A 423 -6.70 12.19 30.17
N ASN A 424 -7.45 13.21 30.55
CA ASN A 424 -7.41 14.52 29.92
C ASN A 424 -6.27 15.32 30.56
N LEU A 425 -5.25 15.63 29.78
CA LEU A 425 -4.19 16.54 30.21
C LEU A 425 -4.75 17.97 30.10
N PRO A 426 -4.54 18.81 31.14
CA PRO A 426 -4.91 20.22 31.06
C PRO A 426 -4.30 20.85 29.81
N ALA A 427 -5.04 21.74 29.14
CA ALA A 427 -4.41 22.64 28.19
C ALA A 427 -3.26 23.33 28.93
N ALA A 428 -2.05 23.32 28.37
CA ALA A 428 -0.93 24.05 28.96
C ALA A 428 -1.41 25.49 29.18
N SER A 429 -1.49 25.92 30.44
CA SER A 429 -1.76 27.31 30.76
C SER A 429 -0.63 28.09 30.13
N ASN A 430 -0.94 28.87 29.09
CA ASN A 430 -0.04 29.93 28.63
C ASN A 430 0.10 30.89 29.81
N SER A 431 1.09 30.64 30.67
CA SER A 431 1.54 31.63 31.63
C SER A 431 2.34 32.66 30.82
N PRO A 432 2.04 33.96 30.99
CA PRO A 432 2.63 35.04 30.20
C PRO A 432 4.15 35.12 30.31
#